data_AF-A0A6N9SLV7-F1
#
_entry.id   AF-A0A6N9SLV7-F1
#
_cell.length_a   1.000
_cell.length_b   1.000
_cell.length_c   1.000
_cell.angle_alpha   90.00
_cell.angle_beta   90.00
_cell.angle_gamma   90.00
#
_symmetry.space_group_name_H-M   'P 1'
#
loop_
_entity.id
_entity.type
_entity.pdbx_description
1 polymer ?
#
loop_
_entity_poly.entity_id
_entity_poly.type
_entity_poly.pdbx_seq_one_letter_code
_entity_poly.pdbx_strand_id
1 'polypeptide(L)'
;MGNFIETLPDGWTIYLWLIVGGLIIGASIYGIRWGAKNEQFDEDIKYLVFSEKDKDKMLPEEYAKSREVLAKQEARRSELLAQKAEQVAKST
;
A
#
# COMPACT_ATOMS: atom_id res chain seq x y z
N MET A 1 -21.81 36.78 8.36
CA MET A 1 -21.79 35.70 7.34
C MET A 1 -22.60 34.47 7.78
N GLY A 2 -23.67 34.60 8.60
CA GLY A 2 -24.52 33.46 9.00
C GLY A 2 -25.72 33.21 8.07
N ASN A 3 -26.21 34.27 7.43
CA ASN A 3 -27.50 34.25 6.73
C ASN A 3 -27.56 33.38 5.47
N PHE A 4 -26.42 33.02 4.86
CA PHE A 4 -26.41 32.24 3.61
C PHE A 4 -26.72 30.76 3.85
N ILE A 5 -26.17 30.19 4.93
CA ILE A 5 -26.36 28.77 5.27
C ILE A 5 -27.82 28.52 5.68
N GLU A 6 -28.46 29.49 6.35
CA GLU A 6 -29.86 29.42 6.80
C GLU A 6 -30.88 29.59 5.66
N THR A 7 -30.47 30.16 4.52
CA THR A 7 -31.33 30.29 3.31
C THR A 7 -31.28 29.08 2.39
N LEU A 8 -30.43 28.09 2.67
CA LEU A 8 -30.31 26.91 1.82
C LEU A 8 -31.53 26.00 1.97
N PRO A 9 -32.05 25.41 0.88
CA PRO A 9 -33.16 24.47 0.94
C PRO A 9 -32.86 23.31 1.89
N ASP A 10 -33.88 22.87 2.62
CA ASP A 10 -33.78 21.73 3.52
C ASP A 10 -33.26 20.51 2.74
N GLY A 11 -32.18 19.91 3.23
CA GLY A 11 -31.50 18.79 2.58
C GLY A 11 -30.23 19.14 1.79
N TRP A 12 -29.78 20.41 1.73
CA TRP A 12 -28.53 20.75 1.02
C TRP A 12 -27.30 19.99 1.54
N THR A 13 -27.31 19.63 2.82
CA THR A 13 -26.23 18.88 3.49
C THR A 13 -25.98 17.52 2.85
N ILE A 14 -27.00 16.87 2.24
CA ILE A 14 -26.81 15.57 1.57
C ILE A 14 -25.89 15.69 0.37
N TYR A 15 -25.98 16.79 -0.39
CA TYR A 15 -25.11 17.02 -1.55
C TYR A 15 -23.66 17.23 -1.11
N LEU A 16 -23.43 17.89 0.02
CA LEU A 16 -22.10 18.03 0.60
C LEU A 16 -21.54 16.67 1.03
N TRP A 17 -22.34 15.83 1.67
CA TRP A 17 -21.94 14.46 2.03
C TRP A 17 -21.63 13.60 0.81
N LEU A 18 -22.38 13.74 -0.28
CA LEU A 18 -22.11 13.03 -1.54
C LEU A 18 -20.76 13.46 -2.15
N ILE A 19 -20.46 14.77 -2.15
CA ILE A 19 -19.17 15.28 -2.63
C ILE A 19 -18.03 14.75 -1.76
N VAL A 20 -18.18 14.82 -0.43
CA VAL A 20 -17.17 14.32 0.51
C VAL A 20 -16.96 12.81 0.33
N GLY A 21 -18.04 12.03 0.20
CA GLY A 21 -17.96 10.59 -0.06
C GLY A 21 -17.24 10.28 -1.37
N GLY A 22 -17.55 11.01 -2.45
CA GLY A 22 -16.85 10.89 -3.73
C GLY A 22 -15.36 11.21 -3.63
N LEU A 23 -14.99 12.26 -2.89
CA LEU A 23 -13.59 12.62 -2.65
C LEU A 23 -12.85 11.55 -1.86
N ILE A 24 -13.48 10.95 -0.85
CA ILE A 24 -12.89 9.85 -0.07
C ILE A 24 -12.60 8.66 -0.99
N ILE A 25 -13.57 8.25 -1.81
CA ILE A 25 -13.38 7.15 -2.77
C ILE A 25 -12.24 7.47 -3.75
N GLY A 26 -12.22 8.68 -4.30
CA GLY A 26 -11.17 9.13 -5.21
C GLY A 26 -9.78 9.10 -4.56
N ALA A 27 -9.67 9.60 -3.32
CA ALA A 27 -8.43 9.57 -2.55
C ALA A 27 -7.99 8.14 -2.23
N SER A 28 -8.91 7.23 -1.89
CA SER A 28 -8.61 5.81 -1.68
C SER A 28 -8.08 5.14 -2.94
N ILE A 29 -8.71 5.35 -4.09
CA ILE A 29 -8.24 4.79 -5.37
C ILE A 29 -6.85 5.32 -5.71
N TYR A 30 -6.63 6.63 -5.55
CA TYR A 30 -5.32 7.24 -5.77
C TYR A 30 -4.27 6.65 -4.83
N GLY A 31 -4.59 6.53 -3.53
CA GLY A 31 -3.70 5.96 -2.51
C GLY A 31 -3.34 4.50 -2.81
N ILE A 32 -4.31 3.68 -3.18
CA ILE A 32 -4.08 2.28 -3.58
C ILE A 32 -3.16 2.22 -4.81
N ARG A 33 -3.43 3.03 -5.84
CA ARG A 33 -2.63 3.05 -7.06
C ARG A 33 -1.22 3.56 -6.83
N TRP A 34 -1.05 4.52 -5.93
CA TRP A 34 0.26 5.00 -5.50
C TRP A 34 1.00 3.91 -4.71
N GLY A 35 0.35 3.27 -3.73
CA GLY A 35 0.96 2.21 -2.93
C GLY A 35 1.36 1.00 -3.79
N ALA A 36 0.55 0.64 -4.78
CA ALA A 36 0.89 -0.43 -5.73
C ALA A 36 2.14 -0.11 -6.58
N LYS A 37 2.35 1.16 -6.93
CA LYS A 37 3.55 1.59 -7.68
C LYS A 37 4.80 1.72 -6.83
N ASN A 38 4.65 1.94 -5.53
CA ASN A 38 5.76 2.13 -4.60
C ASN A 38 6.01 0.89 -3.73
N GLU A 39 5.55 -0.29 -4.17
CA GLU A 39 5.78 -1.57 -3.50
C GLU A 39 5.29 -1.58 -2.03
N GLN A 40 4.27 -0.79 -1.70
CA GLN A 40 3.73 -0.67 -0.32
C GLN A 40 2.73 -1.78 0.04
N PHE A 41 2.07 -2.36 -0.97
CA PHE A 41 1.24 -3.55 -0.80
C PHE A 41 2.07 -4.78 -1.10
N ASP A 42 2.92 -5.13 -0.15
CA ASP A 42 3.65 -6.38 -0.20
C ASP A 42 2.71 -7.48 0.33
N GLU A 43 2.49 -8.56 -0.42
CA GLU A 43 1.66 -9.72 0.00
C GLU A 43 2.28 -10.48 1.20
N ASP A 44 3.37 -9.93 1.74
CA ASP A 44 4.43 -10.70 2.37
C ASP A 44 4.60 -10.37 3.86
N ILE A 45 3.79 -9.46 4.42
CA ILE A 45 3.55 -9.39 5.88
C ILE A 45 3.16 -10.78 6.40
N LYS A 46 2.42 -11.56 5.59
CA LYS A 46 2.06 -12.92 5.94
C LYS A 46 3.29 -13.80 6.08
N TYR A 47 4.33 -13.63 5.25
CA TYR A 47 5.47 -14.57 5.17
C TYR A 47 6.72 -14.13 5.94
N LEU A 48 6.85 -12.84 6.28
CA LEU A 48 7.97 -12.30 7.07
C LEU A 48 8.07 -12.86 8.51
N VAL A 49 6.97 -13.41 9.04
CA VAL A 49 6.91 -13.96 10.41
C VAL A 49 7.30 -15.45 10.44
N PHE A 50 7.37 -16.13 9.29
CA PHE A 50 7.61 -17.56 9.24
C PHE A 50 9.10 -17.88 9.09
N SER A 51 9.63 -18.56 10.10
CA SER A 51 11.00 -19.06 10.10
C SER A 51 11.05 -20.51 9.59
N GLU A 52 12.24 -21.04 9.28
CA GLU A 52 12.39 -22.46 8.94
C GLU A 52 11.87 -23.41 10.02
N LYS A 53 11.76 -22.94 11.27
CA LYS A 53 11.21 -23.67 12.40
C LYS A 53 9.68 -23.76 12.39
N ASP A 54 9.02 -22.96 11.56
CA ASP A 54 7.56 -22.96 11.40
C ASP A 54 7.11 -23.80 10.19
N LYS A 55 8.03 -24.55 9.56
CA LYS A 55 7.74 -25.42 8.41
C LYS A 55 6.61 -26.40 8.67
N ASP A 56 6.54 -26.97 9.87
CA ASP A 56 5.51 -27.94 10.25
C ASP A 56 4.13 -27.30 10.52
N LYS A 57 4.05 -25.97 10.58
CA LYS A 57 2.81 -25.21 10.76
C LYS A 57 2.16 -24.80 9.43
N MET A 58 2.76 -25.20 8.32
CA MET A 58 2.32 -24.85 6.97
C MET A 58 2.09 -26.09 6.13
N LEU A 59 1.17 -25.97 5.16
CA LEU A 59 1.10 -26.95 4.08
C LEU A 59 2.40 -26.88 3.25
N PRO A 60 2.91 -28.01 2.71
CA PRO A 60 4.13 -28.03 1.91
C PRO A 60 4.12 -27.05 0.73
N GLU A 61 2.94 -26.84 0.13
CA GLU A 61 2.73 -25.90 -0.98
C GLU A 61 2.85 -24.43 -0.53
N GLU A 62 2.32 -24.08 0.65
CA GLU A 62 2.44 -22.73 1.22
C GLU A 62 3.89 -22.42 1.62
N TYR A 63 4.61 -23.42 2.13
CA TYR A 63 6.03 -23.30 2.43
C TYR A 63 6.89 -23.12 1.17
N ALA A 64 6.59 -23.86 0.09
CA ALA A 64 7.27 -23.67 -1.18
C ALA A 64 7.05 -22.24 -1.72
N LYS A 65 5.82 -21.74 -1.65
CA LYS A 65 5.47 -20.37 -2.06
C LYS A 65 6.16 -19.32 -1.20
N SER A 66 6.25 -19.51 0.12
CA SER A 66 6.93 -18.56 1.00
C SER A 66 8.43 -18.45 0.70
N ARG A 67 9.09 -19.57 0.36
CA ARG A 67 10.50 -19.54 -0.06
C ARG A 67 10.72 -18.83 -1.40
N GLU A 68 9.82 -19.03 -2.37
CA GLU A 68 9.87 -18.32 -3.66
C GLU A 68 9.73 -16.81 -3.47
N VAL A 69 8.78 -16.40 -2.62
CA VAL A 69 8.51 -15.00 -2.28
C VAL A 69 9.72 -14.36 -1.59
N LEU A 70 10.28 -15.00 -0.56
CA LEU A 70 11.47 -14.50 0.14
C LEU A 70 12.67 -14.32 -0.80
N ALA A 71 12.89 -15.25 -1.72
CA ALA A 71 13.98 -15.14 -2.69
C ALA A 71 13.79 -13.94 -3.65
N LYS A 72 12.55 -13.69 -4.10
CA LYS A 72 12.24 -12.50 -4.93
C LYS A 72 12.46 -11.21 -4.18
N GLN A 73 12.13 -11.16 -2.88
CA GLN A 73 12.36 -9.98 -2.06
C GLN A 73 13.85 -9.69 -1.82
N GLU A 74 14.65 -10.70 -1.49
CA GLU A 74 16.08 -10.53 -1.29
C GLU A 74 16.74 -10.00 -2.58
N ALA A 75 16.35 -10.53 -3.73
CA ALA A 75 16.78 -10.02 -5.03
C ALA A 75 16.39 -8.55 -5.21
N ARG A 76 15.11 -8.21 -4.99
CA ARG A 76 14.62 -6.82 -5.14
C ARG A 76 15.31 -5.84 -4.20
N ARG A 77 15.52 -6.25 -2.94
CA ARG A 77 16.23 -5.45 -1.95
C ARG A 77 17.67 -5.19 -2.38
N SER A 78 18.35 -6.20 -2.93
CA SER A 78 19.72 -6.04 -3.43
C SER A 78 19.79 -5.05 -4.60
N GLU A 79 18.83 -5.10 -5.54
CA GLU A 79 18.71 -4.15 -6.65
C GLU A 79 18.50 -2.71 -6.16
N LEU A 80 17.58 -2.50 -5.20
CA LEU A 80 17.30 -1.18 -4.65
C LEU A 80 18.51 -0.61 -3.90
N LEU A 81 19.25 -1.44 -3.16
CA LEU A 81 20.48 -1.03 -2.49
C LEU A 81 21.58 -0.65 -3.49
N ALA A 82 21.72 -1.41 -4.58
CA ALA A 82 22.66 -1.09 -5.66
C ALA A 82 22.31 0.24 -6.33
N GLN A 83 21.04 0.45 -6.67
CA GLN A 83 20.56 1.72 -7.26
C GLN A 83 20.79 2.91 -6.32
N LYS A 84 20.56 2.74 -5.01
CA LYS A 84 20.86 3.78 -4.02
C LYS A 84 22.36 4.07 -3.94
N ALA A 85 23.21 3.05 -3.94
CA ALA A 85 24.65 3.21 -3.92
C ALA A 85 25.15 3.96 -5.17
N GLU A 86 24.62 3.63 -6.35
CA GLU A 86 24.94 4.33 -7.59
C GLU A 86 24.46 5.79 -7.59
N GLN A 87 23.27 6.09 -7.06
CA GLN A 87 22.78 7.46 -6.93
C GLN A 87 23.66 8.30 -6.01
N VAL A 88 24.07 7.74 -4.87
CA VAL A 88 25.00 8.39 -3.94
C VAL A 88 26.33 8.68 -4.63
N ALA A 89 26.89 7.70 -5.33
CA ALA A 89 28.15 7.83 -6.06
C ALA A 89 28.10 8.87 -7.20
N LYS A 90 26.94 9.06 -7.86
CA LYS A 90 26.74 10.08 -8.90
C LYS A 90 26.48 11.49 -8.34
N SER A 91 26.07 11.59 -7.08
CA SER A 91 25.80 12.86 -6.39
C SER A 91 27.00 13.45 -5.64
N THR A 92 28.13 12.73 -5.63
CA THR A 92 29.41 13.15 -5.04
C THR A 92 30.37 13.56 -6.15
#